data_AF-D9CHY4-F1
#
_entry.id   AF-D9CHY4-F1
#
_cell.length_a   1.000
_cell.length_b   1.000
_cell.length_c   1.000
_cell.angle_alpha   90.00
_cell.angle_beta   90.00
_cell.angle_gamma   90.00
#
_symmetry.space_group_name_H-M   'P 1'
#
loop_
_entity.id
_entity.type
_entity.pdbx_description
1 polymer ?
#
loop_
_entity_poly.entity_id
_entity_poly.type
_entity_poly.pdbx_seq_one_letter_code
_entity_poly.pdbx_strand_id
1 'polypeptide(L)' 'GRNWEGFGSDPYLQGVAAAETIKGIQSQGIMATIKHFVGNEQEHFRQSKEWALKNALSSNIGDRTMHELYLWPFADAV' A
#
# COMPACT_ATOMS: atom_id res chain seq x y z
N GLY A 1 -6.42 2.20 -10.48
CA GLY A 1 -6.64 3.67 -10.56
C GLY A 1 -5.46 4.47 -10.05
N ARG A 2 -4.78 3.98 -9.01
CA ARG A 2 -3.68 4.68 -8.30
C ARG A 2 -2.34 3.95 -8.33
N ASN A 3 -2.20 2.91 -9.16
CA ASN A 3 -0.97 2.12 -9.25
C ASN A 3 0.25 2.98 -9.63
N TRP A 4 0.04 4.07 -10.36
CA TRP A 4 1.08 5.03 -10.75
C TRP A 4 1.67 5.83 -9.59
N GLU A 5 1.01 5.88 -8.42
CA GLU A 5 1.56 6.49 -7.20
C GLU A 5 2.58 5.57 -6.51
N GLY A 6 2.58 4.27 -6.82
CA GLY A 6 3.52 3.27 -6.29
C GLY A 6 4.71 3.01 -7.21
N PHE A 7 5.39 1.88 -6.97
CA PHE A 7 6.67 1.57 -7.63
C PHE A 7 6.62 0.36 -8.60
N GLY A 8 5.44 -0.17 -8.92
CA GLY A 8 5.26 -1.34 -9.79
C GLY A 8 4.30 -2.37 -9.20
N SER A 9 4.35 -3.63 -9.64
CA SER A 9 3.54 -4.73 -9.08
C SER A 9 4.37 -5.82 -8.38
N ASP A 10 5.70 -5.74 -8.46
CA ASP A 10 6.61 -6.69 -7.81
C ASP A 10 6.86 -6.28 -6.35
N PRO A 11 6.64 -7.17 -5.36
CA PRO A 11 6.76 -6.82 -3.94
C PRO A 11 8.20 -6.47 -3.53
N TYR A 12 9.20 -7.12 -4.13
CA TYR A 12 10.60 -6.87 -3.80
C TYR A 12 11.05 -5.49 -4.30
N LEU A 13 10.73 -5.15 -5.55
CA LEU A 13 10.99 -3.82 -6.11
C LEU A 13 10.30 -2.72 -5.31
N GLN A 14 9.03 -2.94 -4.94
CA GLN A 14 8.30 -1.99 -4.11
C GLN A 14 8.93 -1.81 -2.72
N GLY A 15 9.36 -2.89 -2.07
CA GLY A 15 10.01 -2.84 -0.76
C GLY A 15 11.29 -2.04 -0.75
N VAL A 16 12.21 -2.31 -1.70
CA VAL A 16 13.46 -1.54 -1.86
C VAL A 16 13.18 -0.06 -2.13
N ALA A 17 12.26 0.23 -3.05
CA ALA A 17 11.92 1.62 -3.38
C ALA A 17 11.28 2.37 -2.21
N ALA A 18 10.39 1.72 -1.45
CA ALA A 18 9.76 2.30 -0.27
C ALA A 18 10.79 2.59 0.83
N ALA A 19 11.68 1.64 1.15
CA ALA A 19 12.70 1.79 2.18
C ALA A 19 13.66 2.96 1.87
N GLU A 20 14.18 3.04 0.65
CA GLU A 20 15.08 4.13 0.26
C GLU A 20 14.36 5.50 0.22
N THR A 21 13.10 5.53 -0.21
CA THR A 21 12.28 6.75 -0.16
C THR A 21 12.07 7.24 1.27
N ILE A 22 11.73 6.33 2.19
CA ILE A 22 11.52 6.65 3.61
C ILE A 22 12.80 7.15 4.26
N LYS A 23 13.94 6.47 4.03
CA LYS A 23 15.26 6.92 4.52
C LYS A 23 15.59 8.32 4.00
N GLY A 24 15.34 8.58 2.71
CA GLY A 24 15.52 9.90 2.10
C GLY A 24 14.72 10.99 2.80
N ILE A 25 13.40 10.78 2.97
CA ILE A 25 12.51 11.73 3.64
C ILE A 25 12.95 11.96 5.10
N GLN A 26 13.19 10.88 5.85
CA GLN A 26 13.54 10.97 7.27
C GLN A 26 14.93 11.56 7.52
N SER A 27 15.86 11.42 6.58
CA SER A 27 17.18 12.09 6.65
C SER A 27 17.07 13.62 6.67
N GLN A 28 15.97 14.18 6.14
CA GLN A 28 15.71 15.62 6.14
C GLN A 28 14.99 16.10 7.42
N GLY A 29 14.85 15.23 8.43
CA GLY A 29 14.15 15.54 9.68
C GLY A 29 12.62 15.58 9.53
N ILE A 30 12.07 14.97 8.48
CA ILE A 30 10.63 14.93 8.17
C ILE A 30 10.11 13.51 8.40
N MET A 31 8.96 13.36 9.05
CA MET A 31 8.31 12.06 9.23
C MET A 31 7.74 11.55 7.90
N ALA A 32 8.14 10.36 7.48
CA ALA A 32 7.55 9.68 6.33
C ALA A 32 6.24 8.98 6.72
N THR A 33 5.38 8.71 5.72
CA THR A 33 4.15 7.93 5.93
C THR A 33 4.01 6.91 4.81
N ILE A 34 4.11 5.62 5.16
CA ILE A 34 3.83 4.55 4.23
C ILE A 34 2.32 4.37 4.06
N LYS A 35 1.85 4.20 2.82
CA LYS A 35 0.42 4.07 2.49
C LYS A 35 0.18 3.27 1.21
N HIS A 36 -0.99 2.67 1.03
CA HIS A 36 -2.11 2.55 1.98
C HIS A 36 -2.09 1.14 2.55
N PHE A 37 -2.03 1.01 3.88
CA PHE A 37 -2.05 -0.28 4.54
C PHE A 37 -3.49 -0.75 4.80
N VAL A 38 -3.99 -1.84 4.25
CA VAL A 38 -3.54 -2.62 3.08
C VAL A 38 -4.78 -3.05 2.29
N GLY A 39 -4.63 -3.44 1.02
CA GLY A 39 -5.72 -3.98 0.20
C GLY A 39 -6.57 -2.94 -0.53
N ASN A 40 -6.10 -1.70 -0.67
CA ASN A 40 -6.75 -0.65 -1.47
C ASN A 40 -6.30 -0.69 -2.94
N GLU A 41 -6.48 -1.82 -3.61
CA GLU A 41 -5.99 -2.06 -4.98
C GLU A 41 -6.91 -1.48 -6.08
N GLN A 42 -8.12 -1.03 -5.72
CA GLN A 42 -9.07 -0.45 -6.66
C GLN A 42 -9.79 0.76 -6.10
N GLU A 43 -10.12 1.71 -6.98
CA GLU A 43 -10.84 2.94 -6.59
C GLU A 43 -12.35 2.74 -6.48
N HIS A 44 -12.91 1.85 -7.29
CA HIS A 44 -14.34 1.58 -7.25
C HIS A 44 -14.70 0.98 -5.89
N PHE A 45 -15.68 1.61 -5.22
CA PHE A 45 -16.20 1.18 -3.92
C PHE A 45 -15.24 1.32 -2.74
N ARG A 46 -14.15 2.09 -2.86
CA ARG A 46 -13.17 2.29 -1.76
C ARG A 46 -13.74 3.03 -0.54
N GLN A 47 -14.80 3.84 -0.73
CA GLN A 47 -15.49 4.56 0.32
C GLN A 47 -16.96 4.17 0.41
N SER A 48 -17.48 4.16 1.64
CA SER A 48 -18.92 4.13 1.90
C SER A 48 -19.59 5.33 1.23
N LYS A 49 -20.78 5.13 0.66
CA LYS A 49 -21.67 6.14 0.06
C LYS A 49 -21.15 6.85 -1.20
N GLU A 50 -19.89 6.73 -1.58
CA GLU A 50 -19.36 7.27 -2.85
C GLU A 50 -20.09 6.65 -4.07
N TRP A 51 -20.50 5.38 -3.94
CA TRP A 51 -21.17 4.59 -4.97
C TRP A 51 -22.54 4.06 -4.53
N ALA A 52 -23.25 4.80 -3.67
CA ALA A 52 -24.53 4.40 -3.07
C ALA A 52 -24.52 3.06 -2.28
N LEU A 53 -23.33 2.51 -1.97
CA LEU A 53 -23.15 1.35 -1.10
C LEU A 53 -23.00 1.77 0.37
N LYS A 54 -23.56 0.98 1.29
CA LYS A 54 -23.50 1.25 2.73
C LYS A 54 -22.07 1.16 3.29
N ASN A 55 -21.28 0.22 2.79
CA ASN A 55 -19.92 -0.05 3.25
C ASN A 55 -18.93 0.12 2.10
N ALA A 56 -17.67 0.35 2.44
CA ALA A 56 -16.57 0.19 1.48
C ALA A 56 -16.38 -1.29 1.10
N LEU A 57 -15.66 -1.54 0.01
CA LEU A 57 -15.30 -2.89 -0.42
C LEU A 57 -14.46 -3.60 0.64
N SER A 58 -14.55 -4.94 0.65
CA SER A 58 -13.69 -5.81 1.46
C SER A 58 -12.70 -6.53 0.54
N SER A 59 -11.41 -6.31 0.77
CA SER A 59 -10.35 -7.07 0.12
C SER A 59 -10.03 -8.30 0.96
N ASN A 60 -10.58 -9.45 0.56
CA ASN A 60 -10.44 -10.70 1.30
C ASN A 60 -9.20 -11.45 0.80
N ILE A 61 -8.08 -11.29 1.52
CA ILE A 61 -6.76 -11.79 1.11
C ILE A 61 -6.35 -12.94 2.05
N GLY A 62 -5.90 -14.07 1.49
CA GLY A 62 -5.41 -15.21 2.26
C GLY A 62 -4.04 -14.96 2.89
N ASP A 63 -3.74 -15.66 3.99
CA ASP A 63 -2.57 -15.41 4.84
C ASP A 63 -1.23 -15.46 4.08
N ARG A 64 -1.01 -16.50 3.28
CA ARG A 64 0.20 -16.63 2.45
C ARG A 64 0.34 -15.48 1.46
N THR A 65 -0.73 -15.14 0.75
CA THR A 65 -0.75 -14.01 -0.20
C THR A 65 -0.52 -12.68 0.51
N MET A 66 -1.05 -12.52 1.72
CA MET A 66 -0.81 -11.33 2.53
C MET A 66 0.68 -11.18 2.84
N HIS A 67 1.34 -12.24 3.31
CA HIS A 67 2.75 -12.19 3.71
C HIS A 67 3.75 -12.16 2.55
N GLU A 68 3.51 -12.93 1.48
CA GLU A 68 4.45 -13.07 0.36
C GLU A 68 4.31 -11.98 -0.71
N LEU A 69 3.21 -11.20 -0.70
CA LEU A 69 2.95 -10.15 -1.69
C LEU A 69 2.64 -8.80 -1.04
N TYR A 70 1.48 -8.65 -0.38
CA TYR A 70 0.96 -7.33 -0.01
C TYR A 70 1.64 -6.69 1.21
N LEU A 71 2.09 -7.48 2.18
CA LEU A 71 2.81 -6.98 3.36
C LEU A 71 4.30 -6.82 3.13
N TRP A 72 4.88 -7.52 2.14
CA TRP A 72 6.32 -7.52 1.90
C TRP A 72 6.90 -6.09 1.81
N PRO A 73 6.33 -5.15 1.03
CA PRO A 73 6.87 -3.79 0.96
C PRO A 73 6.74 -2.99 2.27
N PHE A 74 5.76 -3.32 3.11
CA PHE A 74 5.59 -2.69 4.41
C PHE A 74 6.58 -3.24 5.44
N ALA A 75 7.00 -4.50 5.32
CA ALA A 75 8.04 -5.08 6.16
C ALA A 75 9.40 -4.38 5.94
N ASP A 76 9.76 -4.09 4.70
CA ASP A 76 10.99 -3.37 4.36
C ASP A 76 10.97 -1.89 4.82
N ALA A 77 9.78 -1.35 5.10
CA ALA A 77 9.58 0.03 5.49
C ALA A 77 9.56 0.29 7.01
N VAL A 78 9.50 -0.77 7.82
CA VAL A 78 9.55 -0.74 9.29
C VAL A 78 11.00 -0.68 9.76
#